data_AF-A0A914ZDS7-F1
#
_entry.id   AF-A0A914ZDS7-F1
#
_cell.length_a   1.000
_cell.length_b   1.000
_cell.length_c   1.000
_cell.angle_alpha   90.00
_cell.angle_beta   90.00
_cell.angle_gamma   90.00
#
_symmetry.space_group_name_H-M   'P 1'
#
loop_
_entity.id
_entity.type
_entity.pdbx_description
1 polymer ?
#
loop_
_entity_poly.entity_id
_entity_poly.type
_entity_poly.pdbx_seq_one_letter_code
_entity_poly.pdbx_strand_id
1 'polypeptide(L)'
;MFFNAKGSSNLWVIDVKCKSQACKGYPSSEFNKHQFDASKSSTFQANDQFFSIQYGSGSCSGNLGSDTLNFGGIQVQNQTFGLAETIADVFGYQPIDGIFGLGWPNLAVDHVIPPLQNALPQLDKQLFTVWLDRVIFPLSGDTAGQITYGGFDTDNCDTNINYIKLSSLTYWQFPITGFSIGSYKHAKKAQVISDTGMLFID
;
A
#
# COMPACT_ATOMS: atom_id res chain seq x y z
N MET A 1 -8.45 -0.42 8.36
CA MET A 1 -7.14 -1.03 8.10
C MET A 1 -6.57 -0.46 6.80
N PHE A 2 -5.26 -0.22 6.69
CA PHE A 2 -4.63 0.20 5.44
C PHE A 2 -4.14 -1.00 4.64
N PHE A 3 -4.28 -0.93 3.32
CA PHE A 3 -3.74 -1.94 2.42
C PHE A 3 -2.36 -1.51 1.92
N ASN A 4 -1.34 -2.32 2.13
CA ASN A 4 0.02 -2.03 1.68
C ASN A 4 0.25 -2.59 0.27
N ALA A 5 0.40 -1.70 -0.72
CA ALA A 5 0.54 -2.11 -2.12
C ALA A 5 1.89 -1.68 -2.69
N LYS A 6 2.72 -2.66 -3.05
CA LYS A 6 3.97 -2.43 -3.81
C LYS A 6 3.68 -1.98 -5.26
N GLY A 7 2.47 -2.23 -5.76
CA GLY A 7 1.95 -1.75 -7.05
C GLY A 7 1.45 -0.30 -7.06
N SER A 8 1.48 0.42 -5.94
CA SER A 8 1.13 1.84 -5.84
C SER A 8 2.16 2.58 -5.00
N SER A 9 2.29 3.90 -5.20
CA SER A 9 3.24 4.73 -4.44
C SER A 9 2.59 5.86 -3.64
N ASN A 10 1.30 6.16 -3.88
CA ASN A 10 0.58 7.17 -3.12
C ASN A 10 0.01 6.57 -1.83
N LEU A 11 -0.04 7.38 -0.78
CA LEU A 11 -0.92 7.17 0.37
C LEU A 11 -2.24 7.88 0.10
N TRP A 12 -3.36 7.22 0.36
CA TRP A 12 -4.66 7.89 0.44
C TRP A 12 -5.55 7.23 1.48
N VAL A 13 -6.46 8.03 2.03
CA VAL A 13 -7.44 7.63 3.05
C VAL A 13 -8.82 8.16 2.65
N ILE A 14 -9.90 7.57 3.15
CA ILE A 14 -11.26 8.09 2.93
C ILE A 14 -11.44 9.40 3.71
N ASP A 15 -11.84 10.49 3.05
CA ASP A 15 -12.17 11.76 3.71
C ASP A 15 -13.61 11.70 4.30
N VAL A 16 -13.85 12.37 5.43
CA VAL A 16 -15.21 12.58 5.98
C VAL A 16 -16.17 13.26 5.00
N LYS A 17 -15.67 14.01 4.02
CA LYS A 17 -16.43 14.60 2.91
C LYS A 17 -16.96 13.55 1.95
N CYS A 18 -16.36 12.35 1.87
CA CYS A 18 -16.94 11.28 1.07
C CYS A 18 -18.25 10.77 1.69
N LYS A 19 -19.37 10.94 0.98
CA LYS A 19 -20.72 10.59 1.49
C LYS A 19 -21.32 9.33 0.86
N SER A 20 -20.66 8.75 -0.15
CA SER A 20 -21.15 7.55 -0.84
C SER A 20 -21.27 6.36 0.11
N GLN A 21 -22.07 5.36 -0.26
CA GLN A 21 -22.20 4.15 0.56
C GLN A 21 -20.88 3.36 0.59
N ALA A 22 -20.11 3.35 -0.49
CA ALA A 22 -18.80 2.71 -0.52
C ALA A 22 -17.85 3.29 0.56
N CYS A 23 -17.88 4.60 0.78
CA CYS A 23 -17.07 5.28 1.82
C CYS A 23 -17.53 5.01 3.25
N LYS A 24 -18.73 4.47 3.44
CA LYS A 24 -19.24 4.01 4.75
C LYS A 24 -19.08 2.49 4.92
N GLY A 25 -18.87 1.78 3.82
CA GLY A 25 -18.95 0.33 3.75
C GLY A 25 -20.35 -0.11 3.34
N TYR A 26 -20.44 -1.15 2.50
CA TYR A 26 -21.73 -1.71 2.16
C TYR A 26 -22.30 -2.54 3.32
N PRO A 27 -23.60 -2.46 3.61
CA PRO A 27 -24.21 -3.26 4.68
C PRO A 27 -23.98 -4.76 4.50
N SER A 28 -23.86 -5.24 3.26
CA SER A 28 -23.61 -6.64 2.93
C SER A 28 -22.15 -7.09 3.09
N SER A 29 -21.20 -6.18 3.28
CA SER A 29 -19.79 -6.53 3.47
C SER A 29 -19.39 -6.67 4.94
N GLU A 30 -20.26 -6.26 5.86
CA GLU A 30 -20.01 -6.23 7.31
C GLU A 30 -18.81 -5.34 7.75
N PHE A 31 -18.20 -4.61 6.81
CA PHE A 31 -17.06 -3.75 7.07
C PHE A 31 -17.51 -2.29 7.20
N ASN A 32 -17.42 -1.75 8.42
CA ASN A 32 -17.54 -0.31 8.63
C ASN A 32 -16.22 0.38 8.28
N LYS A 33 -16.32 1.52 7.60
CA LYS A 33 -15.16 2.32 7.21
C LYS A 33 -14.82 3.40 8.21
N HIS A 34 -13.53 3.67 8.34
CA HIS A 34 -13.03 4.84 9.03
C HIS A 34 -12.78 5.96 8.02
N GLN A 35 -13.10 7.19 8.43
CA GLN A 35 -12.90 8.38 7.61
C GLN A 35 -12.00 9.36 8.37
N PHE A 36 -11.07 9.96 7.64
CA PHE A 36 -10.18 10.98 8.16
C PHE A 36 -10.90 12.33 8.25
N ASP A 37 -10.85 12.95 9.43
CA ASP A 37 -11.49 14.22 9.74
C ASP A 37 -10.42 15.28 9.98
N ALA A 38 -10.11 16.05 8.94
CA ALA A 38 -9.11 17.11 8.97
C ALA A 38 -9.34 18.13 10.09
N SER A 39 -10.61 18.36 10.50
CA SER A 39 -10.94 19.33 11.55
C SER A 39 -10.49 18.90 12.96
N LYS A 40 -10.18 17.62 13.13
CA LYS A 40 -9.73 17.04 14.41
C LYS A 40 -8.21 16.97 14.55
N SER A 41 -7.46 17.32 13.51
CA SER A 41 -6.00 17.30 13.53
C SER A 41 -5.44 18.71 13.65
N SER A 42 -4.60 18.94 14.66
CA SER A 42 -3.89 20.20 14.85
C SER A 42 -2.66 20.35 13.96
N THR A 43 -2.18 19.25 13.35
CA THR A 43 -1.01 19.24 12.45
C THR A 43 -1.40 19.20 10.98
N PHE A 44 -2.68 19.05 10.67
CA PHE A 44 -3.18 19.00 9.31
C PHE A 44 -2.97 20.33 8.57
N GLN A 45 -2.50 20.22 7.34
CA GLN A 45 -2.34 21.31 6.39
C GLN A 45 -3.08 20.96 5.11
N ALA A 46 -4.09 21.76 4.79
CA ALA A 46 -4.85 21.60 3.56
C ALA A 46 -3.97 21.81 2.33
N ASN A 47 -4.20 21.00 1.29
CA ASN A 47 -3.59 21.17 -0.02
C ASN A 47 -4.69 20.99 -1.08
N ASP A 48 -5.22 22.10 -1.61
CA ASP A 48 -6.35 22.05 -2.55
C ASP A 48 -5.96 21.53 -3.95
N GLN A 49 -4.77 20.95 -4.12
CA GLN A 49 -4.41 20.21 -5.32
C GLN A 49 -5.25 18.94 -5.41
N PHE A 50 -6.01 18.82 -6.51
CA PHE A 50 -6.79 17.64 -6.83
C PHE A 50 -5.89 16.46 -7.21
N PHE A 51 -6.23 15.25 -6.76
CA PHE A 51 -5.60 14.00 -7.18
C PHE A 51 -6.64 13.00 -7.67
N SER A 52 -6.23 12.09 -8.56
CA SER A 52 -7.06 10.98 -9.03
C SER A 52 -6.18 9.79 -9.39
N ILE A 53 -6.52 8.62 -8.85
CA ILE A 53 -5.78 7.37 -9.08
C ILE A 53 -6.74 6.33 -9.65
N GLN A 54 -6.32 5.72 -10.77
CA GLN A 54 -7.02 4.58 -11.38
C GLN A 54 -6.22 3.30 -11.11
N TYR A 55 -6.84 2.36 -10.41
CA TYR A 55 -6.39 0.98 -10.26
C TYR A 55 -7.09 0.08 -11.29
N GLY A 56 -6.60 -1.15 -11.46
CA GLY A 56 -7.21 -2.12 -12.38
C GLY A 56 -8.68 -2.44 -12.05
N SER A 57 -9.02 -2.50 -10.76
CA SER A 57 -10.36 -2.88 -10.27
C SER A 57 -11.19 -1.72 -9.71
N GLY A 58 -10.64 -0.51 -9.62
CA GLY A 58 -11.32 0.62 -8.99
C GLY A 58 -10.53 1.92 -9.09
N SER A 59 -11.06 3.00 -8.52
CA SER A 59 -10.44 4.32 -8.53
C SER A 59 -10.72 5.07 -7.24
N CYS A 60 -9.91 6.09 -6.97
CA CYS A 60 -10.18 7.07 -5.93
C CYS A 60 -9.77 8.47 -6.40
N SER A 61 -10.47 9.48 -5.93
CA SER A 61 -10.16 10.89 -6.24
C SER A 61 -10.60 11.82 -5.11
N GLY A 62 -10.01 13.01 -5.07
CA GLY A 62 -10.28 14.03 -4.08
C GLY A 62 -9.16 15.06 -4.05
N ASN A 63 -8.83 15.58 -2.87
CA ASN A 63 -7.80 16.59 -2.71
C ASN A 63 -6.60 16.05 -1.95
N LEU A 64 -5.44 16.66 -2.13
CA LEU A 64 -4.28 16.35 -1.30
C LEU A 64 -4.42 17.01 0.09
N GLY A 65 -3.64 16.52 1.03
CA GLY A 65 -3.48 17.11 2.34
C GLY A 65 -2.16 16.66 2.92
N SER A 66 -1.63 17.38 3.90
CA SER A 66 -0.44 16.94 4.63
C SER A 66 -0.73 16.88 6.11
N ASP A 67 -0.23 15.84 6.77
CA ASP A 67 -0.37 15.67 8.21
C ASP A 67 0.79 14.83 8.77
N THR A 68 0.82 14.65 10.09
CA THR A 68 1.72 13.73 10.77
C THR A 68 1.24 12.29 10.56
N LEU A 69 2.04 11.50 9.86
CA LEU A 69 1.80 10.08 9.66
C LEU A 69 2.57 9.27 10.72
N ASN A 70 1.88 8.34 11.40
CA ASN A 70 2.52 7.36 12.27
C ASN A 70 2.27 5.95 11.75
N PHE A 71 3.33 5.15 11.57
CA PHE A 71 3.23 3.75 11.17
C PHE A 71 4.43 2.96 11.68
N GLY A 72 4.21 1.75 12.22
CA GLY A 72 5.30 0.87 12.67
C GLY A 72 6.27 1.52 13.70
N GLY A 73 5.79 2.47 14.51
CA GLY A 73 6.62 3.23 15.45
C GLY A 73 7.40 4.41 14.83
N ILE A 74 7.30 4.61 13.51
CA ILE A 74 7.93 5.72 12.78
C ILE A 74 6.94 6.87 12.67
N GLN A 75 7.43 8.10 12.90
CA GLN A 75 6.66 9.32 12.75
C GLN A 75 7.21 10.16 11.60
N VAL A 76 6.41 10.37 10.57
CA VAL A 76 6.73 11.24 9.43
C VAL A 76 5.91 12.51 9.54
N GLN A 77 6.59 13.63 9.74
CA GLN A 77 6.00 14.97 9.75
C GLN A 77 5.70 15.43 8.33
N ASN A 78 4.61 16.20 8.14
CA ASN A 78 4.21 16.77 6.85
C ASN A 78 4.14 15.74 5.71
N GLN A 79 3.67 14.52 5.98
CA GLN A 79 3.43 13.54 4.92
C GLN A 79 2.24 14.00 4.08
N THR A 80 2.45 14.20 2.78
CA THR A 80 1.37 14.46 1.83
C THR A 80 0.64 13.17 1.45
N PHE A 81 -0.69 13.19 1.46
CA PHE A 81 -1.53 12.05 1.09
C PHE A 81 -2.85 12.51 0.44
N GLY A 82 -3.53 11.58 -0.22
CA GLY A 82 -4.83 11.81 -0.82
C GLY A 82 -5.97 11.69 0.19
N LEU A 83 -6.82 12.71 0.24
CA LEU A 83 -8.11 12.71 0.92
C LEU A 83 -9.18 12.32 -0.10
N ALA A 84 -9.54 11.04 -0.13
CA ALA A 84 -10.47 10.51 -1.12
C ALA A 84 -11.90 10.95 -0.78
N GLU A 85 -12.44 11.86 -1.60
CA GLU A 85 -13.84 12.31 -1.55
C GLU A 85 -14.75 11.41 -2.41
N THR A 86 -14.16 10.62 -3.31
CA THR A 86 -14.82 9.56 -4.10
C THR A 86 -13.95 8.31 -4.15
N ILE A 87 -14.56 7.14 -3.98
CA ILE A 87 -13.93 5.82 -4.16
C ILE A 87 -14.86 4.91 -4.97
N ALA A 88 -14.29 4.01 -5.77
CA ALA A 88 -15.05 3.00 -6.50
C ALA A 88 -15.72 1.95 -5.59
N ASP A 89 -16.81 1.37 -6.07
CA ASP A 89 -17.66 0.44 -5.31
C ASP A 89 -16.92 -0.79 -4.78
N VAL A 90 -15.89 -1.28 -5.49
CA VAL A 90 -15.06 -2.40 -5.04
C VAL A 90 -14.51 -2.18 -3.62
N PHE A 91 -14.17 -0.94 -3.27
CA PHE A 91 -13.63 -0.60 -1.97
C PHE A 91 -14.69 -0.67 -0.86
N GLY A 92 -15.98 -0.50 -1.18
CA GLY A 92 -17.08 -0.67 -0.22
C GLY A 92 -17.26 -2.10 0.29
N TYR A 93 -16.75 -3.09 -0.46
CA TYR A 93 -16.81 -4.51 -0.10
C TYR A 93 -15.56 -5.04 0.59
N GLN A 94 -14.49 -4.25 0.69
CA GLN A 94 -13.20 -4.68 1.23
C GLN A 94 -13.01 -4.21 2.68
N PRO A 95 -12.19 -4.86 3.51
CA PRO A 95 -11.91 -4.42 4.88
C PRO A 95 -10.83 -3.31 4.96
N ILE A 96 -10.77 -2.39 3.99
CA ILE A 96 -9.69 -1.37 3.89
C ILE A 96 -10.24 0.07 3.91
N ASP A 97 -9.55 0.98 4.58
CA ASP A 97 -9.94 2.41 4.70
C ASP A 97 -9.09 3.33 3.80
N GLY A 98 -8.13 2.74 3.08
CA GLY A 98 -7.15 3.45 2.27
C GLY A 98 -6.05 2.51 1.79
N ILE A 99 -5.17 3.04 0.93
CA ILE A 99 -3.98 2.33 0.46
C ILE A 99 -2.73 3.09 0.90
N PHE A 100 -1.79 2.34 1.44
CA PHE A 100 -0.44 2.78 1.77
C PHE A 100 0.52 2.27 0.68
N GLY A 101 0.88 3.15 -0.26
CA GLY A 101 1.79 2.81 -1.34
C GLY A 101 3.22 2.53 -0.85
N LEU A 102 3.81 1.42 -1.31
CA LEU A 102 5.19 1.02 -1.03
C LEU A 102 6.07 0.99 -2.30
N GLY A 103 5.55 1.45 -3.43
CA GLY A 103 6.28 1.56 -4.69
C GLY A 103 7.32 2.69 -4.71
N TRP A 104 8.01 2.83 -5.86
CA TRP A 104 9.04 3.85 -6.03
C TRP A 104 8.45 5.23 -6.33
N PRO A 105 9.09 6.34 -5.92
CA PRO A 105 8.57 7.69 -6.13
C PRO A 105 8.16 8.03 -7.57
N ASN A 106 8.83 7.46 -8.58
CA ASN A 106 8.50 7.69 -9.99
C ASN A 106 7.12 7.17 -10.41
N LEU A 107 6.50 6.28 -9.62
CA LEU A 107 5.16 5.76 -9.85
C LEU A 107 4.09 6.62 -9.15
N ALA A 108 4.47 7.53 -8.26
CA ALA A 108 3.52 8.33 -7.52
C ALA A 108 2.82 9.34 -8.45
N VAL A 109 1.48 9.30 -8.44
CA VAL A 109 0.64 10.32 -9.07
C VAL A 109 0.94 11.68 -8.42
N ASP A 110 0.97 12.73 -9.24
CA ASP A 110 1.29 14.11 -8.86
C ASP A 110 2.66 14.31 -8.20
N HIS A 111 3.59 13.35 -8.38
CA HIS A 111 4.94 13.37 -7.81
C HIS A 111 4.97 13.52 -6.28
N VAL A 112 3.89 13.10 -5.61
CA VAL A 112 3.82 13.08 -4.14
C VAL A 112 4.88 12.13 -3.59
N ILE A 113 5.64 12.58 -2.59
CA ILE A 113 6.69 11.75 -1.97
C ILE A 113 6.03 10.62 -1.17
N PRO A 114 6.29 9.33 -1.49
CA PRO A 114 5.69 8.20 -0.78
C PRO A 114 6.09 8.16 0.71
N PRO A 115 5.24 7.61 1.60
CA PRO A 115 5.53 7.51 3.03
C PRO A 115 6.90 6.90 3.37
N LEU A 116 7.24 5.79 2.72
CA LEU A 116 8.50 5.10 2.99
C LEU A 116 9.72 5.95 2.60
N GLN A 117 9.59 6.77 1.54
CA GLN A 117 10.66 7.65 1.08
C GLN A 117 10.96 8.74 2.11
N ASN A 118 9.92 9.34 2.72
CA ASN A 118 10.08 10.30 3.80
C ASN A 118 10.58 9.67 5.10
N ALA A 119 10.33 8.37 5.31
CA ALA A 119 10.79 7.63 6.47
C ALA A 119 12.25 7.13 6.37
N LEU A 120 12.84 7.04 5.17
CA LEU A 120 14.19 6.46 4.97
C LEU A 120 15.26 6.98 5.94
N PRO A 121 15.35 8.28 6.27
CA PRO A 121 16.36 8.79 7.19
C PRO A 121 16.22 8.27 8.63
N GLN A 122 15.05 7.74 8.98
CA GLN A 122 14.74 7.22 10.33
C GLN A 122 14.93 5.70 10.42
N LEU A 123 15.23 5.02 9.30
CA LEU A 123 15.38 3.57 9.25
C LEU A 123 16.82 3.14 9.49
N ASP A 124 17.02 2.16 10.38
CA ASP A 124 18.35 1.55 10.61
C ASP A 124 18.92 0.92 9.33
N LYS A 125 18.05 0.28 8.54
CA LYS A 125 18.34 -0.21 7.19
C LYS A 125 17.28 0.31 6.23
N GLN A 126 17.70 0.82 5.07
CA GLN A 126 16.79 1.32 4.02
C GLN A 126 16.12 0.18 3.25
N LEU A 127 15.33 -0.63 3.95
CA LEU A 127 14.59 -1.76 3.43
C LEU A 127 13.34 -2.02 4.29
N PHE A 128 12.45 -2.84 3.77
CA PHE A 128 11.36 -3.43 4.52
C PHE A 128 11.20 -4.90 4.11
N THR A 129 10.69 -5.72 5.02
CA THR A 129 10.30 -7.11 4.73
C THR A 129 8.80 -7.26 4.93
N VAL A 130 8.21 -8.18 4.16
CA VAL A 130 6.78 -8.51 4.25
C VAL A 130 6.68 -10.00 4.42
N TRP A 131 6.13 -10.43 5.54
CA TRP A 131 5.72 -11.79 5.78
C TRP A 131 4.18 -11.83 5.77
N LEU A 132 3.62 -12.75 5.01
CA LEU A 132 2.18 -13.00 4.96
C LEU A 132 1.95 -14.42 5.44
N ASP A 133 1.13 -14.58 6.47
CA ASP A 133 0.75 -15.90 6.93
C ASP A 133 -0.18 -16.57 5.90
N ARG A 134 -0.19 -17.89 5.87
CA ARG A 134 -1.03 -18.70 4.97
C ARG A 134 -2.45 -18.90 5.53
N VAL A 135 -2.75 -18.32 6.69
CA VAL A 135 -4.06 -18.39 7.32
C VAL A 135 -5.07 -17.56 6.50
N ILE A 136 -6.01 -18.25 5.88
CA ILE A 136 -7.02 -17.62 4.99
C ILE A 136 -8.11 -16.91 5.79
N PHE A 137 -8.42 -17.39 7.00
CA PHE A 137 -9.42 -16.83 7.91
C PHE A 137 -8.83 -16.71 9.33
N PRO A 138 -7.97 -15.72 9.58
CA PRO A 138 -7.42 -15.50 10.91
C PRO A 138 -8.56 -15.16 11.89
N LEU A 139 -8.52 -15.70 13.10
CA LEU A 139 -9.44 -15.26 14.13
C LEU A 139 -9.07 -13.83 14.55
N SER A 140 -10.03 -13.11 15.10
CA SER A 140 -9.77 -11.76 15.63
C SER A 140 -8.68 -11.82 16.70
N GLY A 141 -7.55 -11.16 16.44
CA GLY A 141 -6.38 -11.15 17.32
C GLY A 141 -5.22 -12.04 16.87
N ASP A 142 -5.42 -12.90 15.87
CA ASP A 142 -4.34 -13.70 15.29
C ASP A 142 -3.44 -12.86 14.38
N THR A 143 -2.15 -13.19 14.34
CA THR A 143 -1.22 -12.59 13.39
C THR A 143 -1.47 -13.16 11.99
N ALA A 144 -1.93 -12.33 11.06
CA ALA A 144 -2.13 -12.71 9.65
C ALA A 144 -0.92 -12.41 8.75
N GLY A 145 0.08 -11.71 9.30
CA GLY A 145 1.26 -11.24 8.59
C GLY A 145 1.94 -10.11 9.35
N GLN A 146 3.11 -9.70 8.86
CA GLN A 146 3.92 -8.65 9.43
C GLN A 146 4.66 -7.88 8.34
N ILE A 147 4.75 -6.55 8.51
CA ILE A 147 5.68 -5.72 7.75
C ILE A 147 6.70 -5.15 8.73
N THR A 148 7.97 -5.41 8.45
CA THR A 148 9.09 -4.86 9.23
C THR A 148 9.71 -3.74 8.42
N TYR A 149 9.72 -2.52 8.96
CA TYR A 149 10.41 -1.37 8.38
C TYR A 149 11.76 -1.20 9.07
N GLY A 150 12.83 -0.96 8.31
CA GLY A 150 14.13 -0.66 8.91
C GLY A 150 14.99 -1.87 9.24
N GLY A 151 14.51 -3.09 8.99
CA GLY A 151 15.21 -4.31 9.39
C GLY A 151 14.71 -5.55 8.68
N PHE A 152 15.45 -6.64 8.82
CA PHE A 152 15.00 -7.96 8.41
C PHE A 152 14.13 -8.54 9.52
N ASP A 153 13.04 -9.18 9.14
CA ASP A 153 12.30 -10.07 10.03
C ASP A 153 13.11 -11.36 10.26
N THR A 154 13.66 -11.54 11.45
CA THR A 154 14.45 -12.74 11.81
C THR A 154 13.60 -13.89 12.32
N ASP A 155 12.32 -13.65 12.60
CA ASP A 155 11.43 -14.62 13.22
C ASP A 155 10.65 -15.38 12.14
N ASN A 156 10.22 -14.69 11.09
CA ASN A 156 9.34 -15.25 10.06
C ASN A 156 10.00 -15.43 8.68
N CYS A 157 11.16 -14.82 8.42
CA CYS A 157 11.87 -14.94 7.14
C CYS A 157 13.12 -15.83 7.24
N ASP A 158 13.47 -16.48 6.13
CA ASP A 158 14.73 -17.23 6.02
C ASP A 158 15.94 -16.28 6.11
N THR A 159 16.98 -16.73 6.79
CA THR A 159 18.28 -16.05 6.87
C THR A 159 18.99 -15.94 5.53
N ASN A 160 18.70 -16.83 4.57
CA ASN A 160 19.34 -16.85 3.25
C ASN A 160 18.54 -16.04 2.23
N ILE A 161 18.94 -14.77 2.04
CA ILE A 161 18.24 -13.85 1.16
C ILE A 161 18.88 -13.83 -0.24
N ASN A 162 18.09 -14.15 -1.26
CA ASN A 162 18.49 -14.03 -2.66
C ASN A 162 18.08 -12.67 -3.21
N TYR A 163 19.07 -11.87 -3.61
CA TYR A 163 18.83 -10.55 -4.20
C TYR A 163 18.77 -10.60 -5.72
N ILE A 164 17.81 -9.88 -6.29
CA ILE A 164 17.74 -9.61 -7.71
C ILE A 164 17.72 -8.11 -7.96
N LYS A 165 18.47 -7.66 -8.96
CA LYS A 165 18.51 -6.26 -9.35
C LYS A 165 17.19 -5.87 -10.01
N LEU A 166 16.62 -4.73 -9.59
CA LEU A 166 15.46 -4.16 -10.24
C LEU A 166 15.77 -3.75 -11.69
N SER A 167 14.82 -3.99 -12.58
CA SER A 167 14.91 -3.57 -13.98
C SER A 167 14.32 -2.18 -14.24
N SER A 168 13.49 -1.66 -13.31
CA SER A 168 12.91 -0.33 -13.34
C SER A 168 12.71 0.19 -11.91
N LEU A 169 12.85 1.50 -11.70
CA LEU A 169 12.54 2.19 -10.44
C LEU A 169 11.14 2.82 -10.50
N THR A 170 10.14 2.03 -10.84
CA THR A 170 8.71 2.41 -10.86
C THR A 170 7.95 1.46 -9.95
N TYR A 171 7.80 0.22 -10.38
CA TYR A 171 7.34 -0.90 -9.56
C TYR A 171 8.54 -1.62 -8.92
N TRP A 172 8.26 -2.55 -8.00
CA TRP A 172 9.23 -3.56 -7.57
C TRP A 172 9.43 -4.62 -8.66
N GLN A 173 9.94 -4.17 -9.81
CA GLN A 173 10.05 -4.93 -11.04
C GLN A 173 11.43 -5.56 -11.21
N PHE A 174 11.47 -6.85 -11.56
CA PHE A 174 12.70 -7.59 -11.81
C PHE A 174 12.55 -8.58 -12.97
N PRO A 175 13.65 -8.97 -13.63
CA PRO A 175 13.58 -9.94 -14.72
C PRO A 175 13.54 -11.38 -14.20
N ILE A 176 12.78 -12.24 -14.87
CA ILE A 176 12.89 -13.70 -14.73
C ILE A 176 13.38 -14.32 -16.04
N THR A 177 13.96 -15.51 -15.97
CA THR A 177 14.47 -16.25 -17.14
C THR A 177 13.52 -17.32 -17.67
N GLY A 178 12.46 -17.61 -16.92
CA GLY A 178 11.46 -18.61 -17.28
C GLY A 178 10.64 -19.05 -16.07
N PHE A 179 9.72 -19.97 -16.32
CA PHE A 179 8.91 -20.61 -15.30
C PHE A 179 8.80 -22.12 -15.58
N SER A 180 8.37 -22.87 -14.57
CA SER A 180 8.16 -24.32 -14.68
C SER A 180 6.94 -24.77 -13.89
N ILE A 181 6.23 -25.76 -14.41
CA ILE A 181 5.08 -26.41 -13.79
C ILE A 181 5.26 -27.92 -13.92
N GLY A 182 5.59 -28.60 -12.82
CA GLY A 182 5.94 -30.03 -12.86
C GLY A 182 7.12 -30.29 -13.81
N SER A 183 6.91 -31.12 -14.83
CA SER A 183 7.91 -31.41 -15.87
C SER A 183 7.98 -30.36 -16.98
N TYR A 184 6.96 -29.50 -17.12
CA TYR A 184 6.95 -28.44 -18.11
C TYR A 184 7.91 -27.32 -17.70
N LYS A 185 8.77 -26.90 -18.63
CA LYS A 185 9.69 -25.77 -18.46
C LYS A 185 9.59 -24.86 -19.66
N HIS A 186 9.50 -23.57 -19.40
CA HIS A 186 9.52 -22.55 -20.45
C HIS A 186 10.58 -21.49 -20.11
N ALA A 187 11.70 -21.55 -20.82
CA ALA A 187 12.79 -20.58 -20.68
C ALA A 187 12.50 -19.34 -21.54
N LYS A 188 11.65 -18.45 -21.02
CA LYS A 188 11.35 -17.16 -21.64
C LYS A 188 11.63 -16.04 -20.66
N LYS A 189 12.47 -15.09 -21.10
CA LYS A 189 12.73 -13.87 -20.32
C LYS A 189 11.46 -13.04 -20.25
N ALA A 190 11.10 -12.61 -19.04
CA ALA A 190 9.98 -11.73 -18.78
C ALA A 190 10.33 -10.73 -17.68
N GLN A 191 9.60 -9.62 -17.62
CA GLN A 191 9.62 -8.71 -16.48
C GLN A 191 8.43 -9.06 -15.58
N VAL A 192 8.66 -9.10 -14.27
CA VAL A 192 7.63 -9.38 -13.28
C VAL A 192 7.71 -8.36 -12.15
N ILE A 193 6.61 -8.20 -11.42
CA ILE A 193 6.50 -7.27 -10.30
C ILE A 193 6.19 -8.07 -9.04
N SER A 194 6.86 -7.76 -7.92
CA SER A 194 6.40 -8.19 -6.61
C SER A 194 5.35 -7.21 -6.12
N ASP A 195 4.08 -7.60 -6.12
CA ASP A 195 2.98 -6.79 -5.59
C ASP A 195 2.30 -7.45 -4.38
N THR A 196 2.44 -6.85 -3.20
CA THR A 196 1.70 -7.27 -1.99
C THR A 196 0.23 -6.88 -2.05
N GLY A 197 -0.14 -6.03 -3.01
CA GLY A 197 -1.49 -5.55 -3.21
C GLY A 197 -2.37 -6.47 -4.06
N MET A 198 -1.80 -7.54 -4.60
CA MET A 198 -2.50 -8.47 -5.49
C MET A 198 -2.39 -9.90 -4.96
N LEU A 199 -3.51 -10.63 -4.95
CA LEU A 199 -3.57 -12.00 -4.43
C LEU A 199 -3.24 -13.07 -5.47
N PHE A 200 -3.39 -12.75 -6.76
CA PHE A 200 -3.18 -13.69 -7.86
C PHE A 200 -2.00 -13.28 -8.73
N ILE A 201 -1.35 -14.27 -9.34
CA ILE A 201 -0.37 -14.05 -10.40
C ILE A 201 -1.14 -13.95 -11.72
N ASP A 202 -0.94 -12.87 -12.48
CA ASP A 202 -1.53 -12.60 -13.78
C ASP A 202 -0.51 -12.44 -14.92
#